data_AF-A0AAJ5RIV4-F1
#
_entry.id   AF-A0AAJ5RIV4-F1
#
_cell.length_a   1.000
_cell.length_b   1.000
_cell.length_c   1.000
_cell.angle_alpha   90.00
_cell.angle_beta   90.00
_cell.angle_gamma   90.00
#
_symmetry.space_group_name_H-M   'P 1'
#
loop_
_entity.id
_entity.type
_entity.pdbx_description
1 polymer ?
#
loop_
_entity_poly.entity_id
_entity_poly.type
_entity_poly.pdbx_seq_one_letter_code
_entity_poly.pdbx_strand_id
1 'polypeptide(L)' 'MMEELAKVPWAVIAPLIIVQIILMIVALIDLRKIHATNGPKILWVFIIIFANLLGSIAYFIVGRKQS' A
#
# COMPACT_ATOMS: atom_id res chain seq x y z
N MET A 1 6.61 -9.03 29.23
CA MET A 1 6.78 -8.59 27.82
C MET A 1 5.82 -9.33 26.88
N MET A 2 5.87 -10.67 26.77
CA MET A 2 4.92 -11.43 25.92
C MET A 2 3.45 -11.26 26.32
N GLU A 3 3.18 -11.12 27.62
CA GLU A 3 1.84 -10.87 28.16
C GLU A 3 1.23 -9.54 27.70
N GLU A 4 2.05 -8.54 27.33
CA GLU A 4 1.56 -7.25 26.83
C GLU A 4 1.11 -7.35 25.36
N LEU A 5 1.80 -8.18 24.56
CA LEU A 5 1.40 -8.42 23.17
C LEU A 5 0.10 -9.23 23.08
N ALA A 6 -0.15 -10.11 24.04
CA ALA A 6 -1.39 -10.91 24.08
C ALA A 6 -2.65 -10.04 24.34
N LYS A 7 -2.50 -8.86 24.94
CA LYS A 7 -3.61 -7.91 25.20
C LYS A 7 -4.00 -7.09 23.98
N VAL A 8 -3.19 -7.08 22.93
CA VAL A 8 -3.48 -6.36 21.69
C VAL A 8 -4.67 -7.02 20.99
N PRO A 9 -5.66 -6.24 20.49
CA PRO A 9 -6.83 -6.78 19.81
C PRO A 9 -6.47 -7.25 18.38
N TRP A 10 -5.75 -8.36 18.28
CA TRP A 10 -5.27 -8.92 17.02
C TRP A 10 -6.38 -9.24 16.03
N ALA A 11 -7.57 -9.58 16.52
CA ALA A 11 -8.75 -9.82 15.67
C ALA A 11 -9.15 -8.59 14.84
N VAL A 12 -8.82 -7.37 15.28
CA VAL A 12 -9.10 -6.12 14.55
C VAL A 12 -7.86 -5.64 13.80
N ILE A 13 -6.68 -5.74 14.43
CA ILE A 13 -5.43 -5.20 13.86
C ILE A 13 -4.88 -6.08 12.74
N ALA A 14 -4.90 -7.41 12.87
CA ALA A 14 -4.32 -8.29 11.87
C ALA A 14 -5.00 -8.16 10.49
N PRO A 15 -6.35 -8.08 10.37
CA PRO A 15 -7.00 -7.81 9.10
C PRO A 15 -6.56 -6.50 8.45
N LEU A 16 -6.40 -5.42 9.22
CA LEU A 16 -5.96 -4.12 8.71
C LEU A 16 -4.54 -4.19 8.13
N ILE A 17 -3.62 -4.87 8.84
CA ILE A 17 -2.25 -5.09 8.37
C ILE A 17 -2.24 -5.94 7.09
N ILE A 18 -3.06 -7.00 7.05
CA ILE A 18 -3.17 -7.87 5.86
C ILE A 18 -3.65 -7.07 4.65
N VAL A 19 -4.72 -6.28 4.80
CA VAL A 19 -5.25 -5.43 3.73
C VAL A 19 -4.20 -4.44 3.27
N GLN A 20 -3.48 -3.80 4.18
CA GLN A 20 -2.40 -2.87 3.85
C GLN A 20 -1.31 -3.56 3.03
N ILE A 21 -0.82 -4.73 3.46
CA ILE A 21 0.24 -5.46 2.76
C ILE A 21 -0.23 -5.90 1.37
N ILE A 22 -1.43 -6.47 1.27
CA ILE A 22 -2.02 -6.89 0.00
C ILE A 22 -2.12 -5.69 -0.95
N LEU A 23 -2.69 -4.58 -0.49
CA LEU A 23 -2.88 -3.40 -1.33
C LEU A 23 -1.54 -2.82 -1.80
N MET A 24 -0.54 -2.76 -0.92
CA MET A 24 0.80 -2.31 -1.25
C MET A 24 1.46 -3.20 -2.32
N ILE A 25 1.40 -4.53 -2.16
CA ILE A 25 1.96 -5.48 -3.13
C ILE A 25 1.27 -5.33 -4.48
N VAL A 26 -0.07 -5.28 -4.49
CA VAL A 26 -0.85 -5.12 -5.73
C VAL A 26 -0.49 -3.79 -6.41
N ALA A 27 -0.38 -2.69 -5.65
CA ALA A 27 0.00 -1.38 -6.17
C ALA A 27 1.40 -1.40 -6.82
N LEU A 28 2.39 -2.01 -6.17
CA LEU A 28 3.74 -2.13 -6.70
C LEU A 28 3.80 -3.03 -7.96
N ILE A 29 3.04 -4.13 -7.99
CA ILE A 29 2.96 -5.00 -9.17
C ILE A 29 2.31 -4.24 -10.34
N ASP A 30 1.21 -3.53 -10.09
CA ASP A 30 0.51 -2.73 -11.10
C ASP A 30 1.42 -1.61 -11.64
N LEU A 31 2.12 -0.88 -10.76
CA LEU A 31 3.08 0.17 -11.11
C LEU A 31 4.22 -0.33 -12.01
N ARG A 32 4.66 -1.57 -11.81
CA ARG A 32 5.67 -2.19 -12.69
C ARG A 32 5.12 -2.49 -14.09
N LYS A 33 3.85 -2.88 -14.20
CA LYS A 33 3.20 -3.30 -15.45
C LYS A 33 2.73 -2.12 -16.30
N ILE A 34 2.29 -1.03 -15.68
CA ILE A 34 1.69 0.08 -16.41
C ILE A 34 2.71 0.84 -17.26
N HIS A 35 2.31 1.35 -18.43
CA HIS A 35 3.23 2.08 -19.32
C HIS A 35 3.49 3.52 -18.86
N ALA A 36 2.49 4.19 -18.30
CA ALA A 36 2.59 5.57 -17.85
C ALA A 36 1.88 5.77 -16.50
N THR A 37 2.38 6.71 -15.72
CA THR A 37 1.80 7.17 -14.45
C THR A 37 1.63 8.68 -14.49
N ASN A 38 0.79 9.22 -13.60
CA ASN A 38 0.73 10.66 -13.38
C ASN A 38 1.97 11.10 -12.60
N GLY A 39 3.01 11.54 -13.33
CA GLY A 39 4.34 11.82 -12.79
C GLY A 39 5.31 10.61 -12.91
N PRO A 40 6.56 10.74 -12.41
CA PRO A 40 7.58 9.71 -12.53
C PRO A 40 7.20 8.42 -11.79
N LYS A 41 7.46 7.25 -12.37
CA LYS A 41 7.18 5.95 -11.70
C LYS A 41 7.87 5.81 -10.35
N ILE A 42 9.11 6.31 -10.22
CA ILE A 42 9.88 6.21 -8.98
C ILE A 42 9.25 6.98 -7.81
N LEU A 43 8.59 8.11 -8.11
CA LEU A 43 7.85 8.88 -7.11
C LEU A 43 6.76 8.02 -6.48
N TRP A 44 6.02 7.26 -7.31
CA TRP A 44 4.96 6.39 -6.83
C TRP A 44 5.46 5.22 -5.99
N VAL A 45 6.65 4.67 -6.28
CA VAL A 45 7.27 3.65 -5.41
C VAL A 45 7.44 4.18 -3.99
N PHE A 46 7.99 5.39 -3.84
CA PHE A 46 8.19 6.01 -2.54
C PHE A 46 6.87 6.32 -1.84
N ILE A 47 5.89 6.87 -2.57
CA ILE A 47 4.57 7.15 -2.01
C ILE A 47 3.91 5.88 -1.49
N ILE A 48 3.90 4.80 -2.27
CA ILE A 48 3.28 3.52 -1.88
C ILE A 48 3.92 2.94 -0.61
N ILE A 49 5.26 2.99 -0.50
CA ILE A 49 5.98 2.40 0.65
C ILE A 49 5.88 3.29 1.89
N PHE A 50 6.08 4.60 1.77
CA PHE A 50 6.18 5.50 2.94
C PHE A 50 4.83 6.03 3.43
N ALA A 51 3.87 6.23 2.53
CA ALA A 51 2.52 6.66 2.92
C ALA A 51 1.58 5.48 3.22
N ASN A 52 2.10 4.25 3.26
CA ASN A 52 1.39 3.03 3.66
C ASN A 52 0.06 2.83 2.89
N LEU A 53 -1.04 2.62 3.61
CA LEU A 53 -2.37 2.40 3.03
C LEU A 53 -2.79 3.58 2.15
N LEU A 54 -2.56 4.82 2.61
CA LEU A 54 -2.93 6.02 1.85
C LEU A 54 -2.11 6.14 0.56
N GLY A 55 -0.83 5.83 0.60
CA GLY A 55 0.03 5.85 -0.59
C GLY A 55 -0.41 4.84 -1.64
N SER A 56 -0.77 3.64 -1.20
CA SER A 56 -1.27 2.58 -2.06
C SER A 56 -2.63 2.93 -2.68
N ILE A 57 -3.55 3.51 -1.90
CA ILE A 57 -4.85 4.00 -2.39
C ILE A 57 -4.65 5.15 -3.39
N ALA A 58 -3.80 6.14 -3.04
CA ALA A 58 -3.53 7.29 -3.89
C ALA A 58 -2.92 6.90 -5.24
N TYR A 59 -2.08 5.86 -5.26
CA TYR A 59 -1.59 5.29 -6.53
C TYR A 59 -2.75 4.84 -7.43
N PHE A 60 -3.72 4.08 -6.92
CA PHE A 60 -4.82 3.59 -7.76
C PHE A 60 -5.77 4.70 -8.23
N ILE A 61 -6.00 5.72 -7.40
CA ILE A 61 -6.94 6.81 -7.72
C ILE A 61 -6.27 7.86 -8.61
N VAL A 62 -5.04 8.26 -8.28
CA VAL A 62 -4.35 9.41 -8.90
C VAL A 62 -3.13 8.96 -9.68
N GLY A 63 -2.32 8.03 -9.17
CA GLY A 63 -1.05 7.67 -9.81
C GLY A 63 -1.18 6.85 -11.10
N ARG A 64 -2.16 5.96 -11.14
CA ARG A 64 -2.43 5.06 -12.25
C ARG A 64 -3.12 5.83 -13.37
N LYS A 65 -2.40 6.05 -14.47
CA LYS A 65 -2.99 6.66 -15.66
C LYS A 65 -3.77 5.61 -16.45
N GLN A 66 -5.09 5.75 -16.49
CA GLN A 66 -5.91 4.94 -17.39
C GLN A 66 -5.78 5.55 -18.78
N SER A 67 -5.06 4.86 -19.67
CA SER A 67 -4.91 5.24 -21.07
C SER A 67 -6.22 5.05 -21.82
#